data_AF-A0A9W9ZH77-F1
#
_entry.id   AF-A0A9W9ZH77-F1
#
_cell.length_a   1.000
_cell.length_b   1.000
_cell.length_c   1.000
_cell.angle_alpha   90.00
_cell.angle_beta   90.00
_cell.angle_gamma   90.00
#
_symmetry.space_group_name_H-M   'P 1'
#
loop_
_entity.id
_entity.type
_entity.pdbx_description
1 polymer ?
#
loop_
_entity_poly.entity_id
_entity_poly.type
_entity_poly.pdbx_seq_one_letter_code
_entity_poly.pdbx_strand_id
1 'polypeptide(L)'
;MDLAVDEQGLWVLWGSTGNSYRLYASKIDVYKNTITQTYGLSTEKMNAMGNAFVSCGVIYCIDSYNTKPTTINFAYDTKTGKQWNPNIQFPNQYGYLSMVDYNPRERVLYAWNNKRQVTYSIAFEEH
;
A
#
# COMPACT_ATOMS: atom_id res chain seq x y z
N MET A 1 -3.36 -10.74 4.18
CA MET A 1 -3.61 -10.60 2.73
C MET A 1 -4.58 -9.46 2.58
N ASP A 2 -4.36 -8.62 1.58
CA ASP A 2 -5.18 -7.45 1.26
C ASP A 2 -5.33 -7.33 -0.26
N LEU A 3 -6.47 -6.82 -0.73
CA LEU A 3 -6.70 -6.55 -2.15
C LEU A 3 -6.55 -5.05 -2.38
N ALA A 4 -5.89 -4.66 -3.47
CA ALA A 4 -5.70 -3.26 -3.80
C ALA A 4 -6.01 -3.01 -5.27
N VAL A 5 -6.46 -1.80 -5.58
CA VAL A 5 -6.74 -1.36 -6.96
C VAL A 5 -5.99 -0.07 -7.23
N ASP A 6 -5.41 0.03 -8.43
CA ASP A 6 -4.82 1.26 -8.94
C ASP A 6 -5.20 1.46 -10.42
N GLU A 7 -4.61 2.46 -11.07
CA GLU A 7 -4.79 2.76 -12.48
C GLU A 7 -4.41 1.59 -13.40
N GLN A 8 -3.56 0.67 -12.94
CA GLN A 8 -3.13 -0.49 -13.69
C GLN A 8 -4.02 -1.73 -13.42
N GLY A 9 -5.01 -1.65 -12.53
CA GLY A 9 -5.96 -2.73 -12.22
C GLY A 9 -5.79 -3.35 -10.84
N LEU A 10 -6.04 -4.66 -10.72
CA LEU A 10 -6.13 -5.37 -9.43
C LEU A 10 -4.78 -5.95 -8.95
N TRP A 11 -4.57 -5.90 -7.63
CA TRP A 11 -3.41 -6.43 -6.93
C TRP A 11 -3.83 -7.21 -5.68
N VAL A 12 -2.95 -8.11 -5.24
CA VAL A 12 -3.01 -8.71 -3.90
C VAL A 12 -1.70 -8.43 -3.16
N LEU A 13 -1.82 -7.92 -1.93
CA LEU A 13 -0.73 -7.64 -1.01
C LEU A 13 -0.73 -8.69 0.09
N TRP A 14 0.37 -9.41 0.27
CA TRP A 14 0.38 -10.58 1.15
C TRP A 14 1.75 -10.86 1.73
N GLY A 15 1.80 -11.71 2.76
CA GLY A 15 3.02 -12.05 3.48
C GLY A 15 3.19 -13.55 3.51
N SER A 16 4.43 -13.99 3.44
CA SER A 16 4.78 -15.40 3.48
C SER A 16 6.15 -15.61 4.11
N THR A 17 6.36 -16.80 4.66
CA THR A 17 7.67 -17.26 5.16
C THR A 17 8.74 -17.19 4.08
N GLY A 18 8.38 -17.33 2.79
CA GLY A 18 9.29 -17.22 1.65
C GLY A 18 10.01 -15.87 1.52
N ASN A 19 9.46 -14.79 2.09
CA ASN A 19 10.10 -13.47 2.20
C ASN A 19 10.22 -13.02 3.66
N SER A 20 10.44 -13.95 4.60
CA SER A 20 10.58 -13.62 6.03
C SER A 20 9.42 -12.81 6.61
N TYR A 21 8.18 -13.04 6.12
CA TYR A 21 6.96 -12.28 6.46
C TYR A 21 6.97 -10.80 6.06
N ARG A 22 7.88 -10.39 5.17
CA ARG A 22 7.82 -9.11 4.47
C ARG A 22 6.76 -9.15 3.36
N LEU A 23 6.43 -7.98 2.84
CA LEU A 23 5.37 -7.82 1.87
C LEU A 23 5.76 -8.43 0.51
N TYR A 24 4.84 -9.19 -0.06
CA TYR A 24 4.74 -9.50 -1.48
C TYR A 24 3.60 -8.68 -2.07
N ALA A 25 3.79 -8.23 -3.30
CA ALA A 25 2.73 -7.67 -4.13
C ALA A 25 2.60 -8.52 -5.39
N SER A 26 1.40 -8.97 -5.72
CA SER A 26 1.14 -9.74 -6.93
C SER A 26 0.07 -9.08 -7.78
N LYS A 27 0.32 -8.97 -9.09
CA LYS A 27 -0.63 -8.42 -10.07
C LYS A 27 -1.61 -9.51 -10.50
N ILE A 28 -2.89 -9.17 -10.54
CA ILE A 28 -3.97 -10.08 -10.93
C ILE A 28 -4.52 -9.66 -12.31
N ASP A 29 -4.57 -10.61 -13.24
CA ASP A 29 -5.40 -10.51 -14.44
C ASP A 29 -6.85 -10.82 -14.05
N VAL A 30 -7.71 -9.81 -14.07
CA VAL A 30 -9.11 -9.94 -13.62
C VAL A 30 -9.98 -10.77 -14.57
N TYR A 31 -9.58 -10.92 -15.83
CA TYR A 31 -10.35 -11.69 -16.82
C TYR A 31 -9.98 -13.17 -16.76
N LYS A 32 -8.70 -13.47 -16.59
CA LYS A 32 -8.20 -14.85 -16.48
C LYS A 32 -8.22 -15.38 -15.05
N ASN A 33 -8.35 -14.49 -14.07
CA ASN A 33 -8.24 -14.79 -12.64
C ASN A 33 -6.90 -15.48 -12.29
N THR A 34 -5.80 -14.94 -12.83
CA THR A 34 -4.45 -15.49 -12.65
C THR A 34 -3.46 -14.43 -12.18
N ILE A 35 -2.44 -14.86 -11.44
CA ILE A 35 -1.29 -14.02 -11.10
C ILE A 35 -0.41 -13.84 -12.32
N THR A 36 -0.16 -12.61 -12.74
CA THR A 36 0.71 -12.30 -13.89
C THR A 36 2.14 -11.98 -13.49
N GLN A 37 2.33 -11.37 -12.32
CA GLN A 37 3.65 -11.02 -11.80
C GLN A 37 3.61 -10.95 -10.27
N THR A 38 4.72 -11.32 -9.61
CA THR A 38 4.89 -11.20 -8.15
C THR A 38 6.19 -10.48 -7.84
N TYR A 39 6.14 -9.55 -6.88
CA TYR A 39 7.25 -8.73 -6.41
C TYR A 39 7.48 -8.99 -4.92
N GLY A 40 8.67 -9.49 -4.56
CA GLY A 40 9.11 -9.61 -3.17
C GLY A 40 9.77 -8.31 -2.72
N LEU A 41 9.20 -7.67 -1.70
CA LEU A 41 9.61 -6.34 -1.26
C LEU A 41 10.51 -6.41 -0.03
N SER A 42 11.47 -5.48 0.07
CA SER A 42 12.38 -5.37 1.21
C SER A 42 11.82 -4.47 2.31
N THR A 43 10.55 -4.67 2.67
CA THR A 43 9.84 -3.88 3.68
C THR A 43 10.20 -4.35 5.11
N GLU A 44 9.65 -3.66 6.11
CA GLU A 44 9.42 -4.26 7.42
C GLU A 44 8.47 -5.47 7.31
N LYS A 45 8.43 -6.31 8.35
CA LYS A 45 7.47 -7.42 8.43
C LYS A 45 6.05 -6.88 8.47
N MET A 46 5.10 -7.58 7.86
CA MET A 46 3.71 -7.12 7.78
C MET A 46 3.06 -6.81 9.12
N ASN A 47 3.45 -7.51 10.20
CA ASN A 47 2.92 -7.26 11.55
C ASN A 47 3.51 -6.02 12.23
N ALA A 48 4.59 -5.45 11.68
CA ALA A 48 5.21 -4.22 12.15
C ALA A 48 4.75 -2.99 11.34
N MET A 49 4.14 -3.21 10.16
CA MET A 49 3.63 -2.14 9.31
C MET A 49 2.22 -1.72 9.72
N GLY A 50 1.84 -0.51 9.32
CA GLY A 50 0.48 0.01 9.49
C GLY A 50 -0.50 -0.48 8.45
N ASN A 51 -0.19 -0.23 7.18
CA ASN A 51 -0.98 -0.64 6.04
C ASN A 51 -0.14 -0.53 4.75
N ALA A 52 -0.68 -0.93 3.60
CA ALA A 52 -0.03 -0.74 2.31
C ALA A 52 -1.09 -0.51 1.22
N PHE A 53 -0.75 0.30 0.23
CA PHE A 53 -1.63 0.59 -0.91
C PHE A 53 -0.82 0.66 -2.20
N VAL A 54 -1.50 0.61 -3.34
CA VAL A 54 -0.87 0.72 -4.66
C VAL A 54 -1.46 1.92 -5.39
N SER A 55 -0.61 2.71 -6.03
CA SER A 55 -1.02 3.81 -6.91
C SER A 55 -0.04 3.95 -8.06
N CYS A 56 -0.54 4.12 -9.29
CA CYS A 56 0.27 4.28 -10.50
C CYS A 56 1.34 3.19 -10.71
N GLY A 57 1.11 1.96 -10.22
CA GLY A 57 2.06 0.85 -10.24
C GLY A 57 3.18 0.95 -9.19
N VAL A 58 3.07 1.86 -8.23
CA VAL A 58 3.98 1.99 -7.10
C VAL A 58 3.30 1.46 -5.84
N ILE A 59 3.94 0.52 -5.15
CA ILE A 59 3.48 0.01 -3.85
C ILE A 59 4.04 0.89 -2.74
N TYR A 60 3.18 1.40 -1.87
CA TYR A 60 3.54 2.24 -0.73
C TYR A 60 3.19 1.54 0.58
N CYS A 61 4.06 1.63 1.59
CA CYS A 61 3.77 1.13 2.94
C CYS A 61 3.72 2.28 3.95
N ILE A 62 2.75 2.18 4.86
CA ILE A 62 2.58 3.06 6.02
C ILE A 62 3.25 2.38 7.22
N ASP A 63 4.08 3.11 7.94
CA ASP A 63 4.96 2.59 8.99
C ASP A 63 4.20 1.99 10.18
N SER A 64 3.23 2.70 10.74
CA SER A 64 2.50 2.24 11.95
C SER A 64 1.00 2.42 11.85
N TYR A 65 0.25 1.41 12.30
CA TYR A 65 -1.21 1.49 12.31
C TYR A 65 -1.71 2.42 13.42
N ASN A 66 -0.92 2.66 14.47
CA ASN A 66 -1.40 3.36 15.68
C ASN A 66 -0.69 4.68 15.99
N THR A 67 0.54 4.89 15.49
CA THR A 67 1.33 6.11 15.75
C THR A 67 0.70 7.32 15.05
N LYS A 68 0.75 8.49 15.71
CA LYS A 68 0.15 9.75 15.24
C LYS A 68 1.12 10.94 15.41
N PRO A 69 1.57 11.58 14.32
CA PRO A 69 1.52 11.11 12.94
C PRO A 69 2.42 9.86 12.76
N THR A 70 2.21 9.13 11.67
CA THR A 70 3.13 8.10 11.18
C THR A 70 3.68 8.53 9.82
N THR A 71 4.35 7.66 9.08
CA THR A 71 4.96 7.97 7.79
C THR A 71 4.63 6.93 6.74
N ILE A 72 4.60 7.35 5.48
CA ILE A 72 4.80 6.46 4.34
C ILE A 72 6.32 6.34 4.18
N ASN A 73 6.88 5.22 4.63
CA ASN A 73 8.32 5.03 4.80
C ASN A 73 8.93 4.07 3.76
N PHE A 74 8.12 3.49 2.90
CA PHE A 74 8.58 2.59 1.84
C PHE A 74 7.76 2.80 0.58
N ALA A 75 8.44 2.80 -0.56
CA ALA A 75 7.85 2.76 -1.88
C ALA A 75 8.63 1.81 -2.80
N TYR A 76 7.94 1.12 -3.69
CA TYR A 76 8.50 0.25 -4.71
C TYR A 76 7.81 0.47 -6.05
N ASP A 77 8.56 0.90 -7.06
CA ASP A 77 8.08 1.07 -8.42
C ASP A 77 8.18 -0.27 -9.18
N THR A 78 7.03 -0.82 -9.57
CA THR A 78 6.96 -2.12 -10.27
C THR A 78 7.51 -2.10 -11.68
N LYS A 79 7.60 -0.92 -12.32
CA LYS A 79 8.14 -0.76 -13.67
C LYS A 79 9.66 -0.74 -13.67
N THR A 80 10.26 -0.06 -12.70
CA THR A 80 11.73 0.13 -12.63
C THR A 80 12.41 -0.82 -11.65
N GLY A 81 11.66 -1.45 -10.74
CA GLY A 81 12.17 -2.25 -9.64
C GLY A 81 12.86 -1.41 -8.56
N LYS A 82 12.79 -0.07 -8.64
CA LYS A 82 13.41 0.84 -7.67
C LYS A 82 12.61 0.87 -6.38
N GLN A 83 13.31 0.78 -5.26
CA GLN A 83 12.75 1.00 -3.93
C GLN A 83 13.38 2.21 -3.25
N TRP A 84 12.61 2.95 -2.44
CA TRP A 84 13.10 4.09 -1.68
C TRP A 84 12.23 4.33 -0.43
N ASN A 85 12.72 5.19 0.47
CA ASN A 85 11.93 5.72 1.58
C ASN A 85 11.41 7.11 1.20
N PRO A 86 10.09 7.29 0.96
CA PRO A 86 9.51 8.58 0.62
C PRO A 86 9.55 9.58 1.78
N ASN A 87 9.58 9.09 3.02
CA ASN A 87 9.51 9.88 4.26
C ASN A 87 8.34 10.90 4.28
N ILE A 88 7.19 10.51 3.72
CA ILE A 88 6.00 11.37 3.65
C ILE A 88 5.23 11.24 4.96
N GLN A 89 4.88 12.36 5.59
CA GLN A 89 4.06 12.35 6.81
C GLN A 89 2.64 11.86 6.52
N PHE A 90 2.18 10.87 7.27
CA PHE A 90 0.82 10.35 7.22
C PHE A 90 0.10 10.67 8.54
N PRO A 91 -0.93 11.53 8.55
CA PRO A 91 -1.48 12.07 9.79
C PRO A 91 -2.01 11.03 10.79
N ASN A 92 -2.60 9.93 10.29
CA ASN A 92 -3.25 8.89 11.09
C ASN A 92 -4.07 9.45 12.28
N GLN A 93 -4.85 10.51 12.02
CA GLN A 93 -5.47 11.38 13.05
C GLN A 93 -6.21 10.60 14.16
N TYR A 94 -6.88 9.51 13.80
CA TYR A 94 -7.66 8.72 14.75
C TYR A 94 -6.97 7.44 15.24
N GLY A 95 -5.81 7.07 14.66
CA GLY A 95 -5.10 5.85 15.04
C GLY A 95 -5.87 4.61 14.68
N TYR A 96 -5.32 3.45 15.03
CA TYR A 96 -5.90 2.14 14.72
C TYR A 96 -6.33 2.00 13.26
N LEU A 97 -5.38 2.25 12.35
CA LEU A 97 -5.56 2.22 10.90
C LEU A 97 -5.80 0.79 10.39
N SER A 98 -7.04 0.33 10.48
CA SER A 98 -7.43 -1.05 10.17
C SER A 98 -7.48 -1.37 8.67
N MET A 99 -7.65 -0.35 7.83
CA MET A 99 -7.72 -0.47 6.37
C MET A 99 -7.27 0.84 5.73
N VAL A 100 -6.54 0.77 4.62
CA VAL A 100 -6.28 1.88 3.71
C VAL A 100 -6.38 1.38 2.28
N ASP A 101 -7.25 1.99 1.49
CA ASP A 101 -7.44 1.65 0.08
C ASP A 101 -7.33 2.89 -0.80
N TYR A 102 -6.68 2.72 -1.95
CA TYR A 102 -6.60 3.75 -2.97
C TYR A 102 -7.78 3.65 -3.94
N ASN A 103 -8.43 4.78 -4.21
CA ASN A 103 -9.44 4.90 -5.25
C ASN A 103 -8.84 5.63 -6.47
N PRO A 104 -8.50 4.92 -7.57
CA PRO A 104 -7.90 5.53 -8.76
C PRO A 104 -8.85 6.45 -9.53
N ARG A 105 -10.18 6.31 -9.36
CA ARG A 105 -11.15 7.20 -10.00
C ARG A 105 -11.15 8.58 -9.33
N GLU A 106 -11.11 8.61 -8.01
CA GLU A 106 -11.18 9.84 -7.23
C GLU A 106 -9.80 10.40 -6.84
N ARG A 107 -8.74 9.59 -7.00
CA ARG A 107 -7.38 9.89 -6.58
C ARG A 107 -7.32 10.29 -5.11
N VAL A 108 -7.87 9.42 -4.26
CA VAL A 108 -7.87 9.57 -2.79
C VAL A 108 -7.58 8.25 -2.10
N LEU A 109 -7.08 8.32 -0.88
CA LEU A 109 -7.01 7.16 0.02
C LEU A 109 -8.22 7.17 0.95
N TYR A 110 -8.98 6.07 0.96
CA TYR A 110 -9.94 5.81 2.01
C TYR A 110 -9.28 5.03 3.14
N ALA A 111 -9.50 5.47 4.36
CA ALA A 111 -9.02 4.79 5.55
C ALA A 111 -10.17 4.49 6.50
N TRP A 112 -10.09 3.36 7.19
CA TRP A 112 -11.05 2.97 8.22
C TRP A 112 -10.33 2.66 9.52
N ASN A 113 -10.89 3.13 10.64
CA ASN A 113 -10.30 2.94 11.97
C ASN A 113 -11.18 2.16 12.96
N ASN A 114 -12.04 1.27 12.45
CA ASN A 114 -13.05 0.54 13.23
C ASN A 114 -14.22 1.41 13.76
N LYS A 115 -14.29 2.69 13.42
CA LYS A 115 -15.42 3.58 13.82
C LYS A 115 -15.80 4.59 12.76
N ARG A 116 -14.83 5.15 12.05
CA ARG A 116 -14.99 6.25 11.10
C ARG A 116 -14.25 5.93 9.81
N GLN A 117 -14.86 6.31 8.70
CA GLN A 117 -14.17 6.42 7.43
C GLN A 117 -13.54 7.80 7.32
N VAL A 118 -12.30 7.85 6.85
CA VAL A 118 -11.53 9.07 6.62
C VAL A 118 -11.04 9.04 5.18
N THR A 119 -11.04 10.20 4.52
CA THR A 119 -10.52 10.33 3.17
C THR A 119 -9.29 11.23 3.21
N TYR A 120 -8.19 10.78 2.62
CA TYR A 120 -6.98 11.58 2.45
C TYR A 120 -6.81 11.94 0.98
N SER A 121 -6.74 13.24 0.69
CA SER A 121 -6.34 13.74 -0.62
C SER A 121 -4.87 13.42 -0.86
N ILE A 122 -4.53 13.01 -2.08
CA ILE A 122 -3.16 12.77 -2.51
C ILE A 122 -2.80 13.71 -3.67
N ALA A 123 -1.53 14.11 -3.70
CA ALA A 123 -0.97 14.88 -4.80
C ALA A 123 0.22 14.09 -5.36
N PHE A 124 0.27 13.99 -6.69
CA PHE A 124 1.40 13.40 -7.39
C PHE A 124 2.25 14.53 -7.96
N GLU A 125 3.56 14.41 -7.82
CA GLU A 125 4.48 15.27 -8.56
C GLU A 125 4.60 14.74 -9.99
N GLU A 126 4.28 15.59 -10.97
CA GLU A 126 4.59 15.30 -12.37
C GLU A 126 6.08 15.59 -12.61
N HIS A 127 6.77 14.66 -13.28
CA HIS A 127 8.14 14.83 -13.76
C HIS A 127 8.18 14.79 -15.28
#